data_AF-A0A960XYJ9-F1
#
_entry.id   AF-A0A960XYJ9-F1
#
_cell.length_a   1.000
_cell.length_b   1.000
_cell.length_c   1.000
_cell.angle_alpha   90.00
_cell.angle_beta   90.00
_cell.angle_gamma   90.00
#
_symmetry.space_group_name_H-M   'P 1'
#
loop_
_entity.id
_entity.type
_entity.pdbx_description
1 polymer ?
#
loop_
_entity_poly.entity_id
_entity_poly.type
_entity_poly.pdbx_seq_one_letter_code
_entity_poly.pdbx_strand_id
1 'polypeptide(L)'
;MVSLWHWIRNLGVDSGLDPSEKKNVTVLNTLVAIVIPTQLSLLPTALYYRDFGGIHLLWVSAIMLSLQILVLICSAFKKHTPARTLFAFSGLNNITLTAIVAGTETYGQFLMPAVVIGAFYYFPYRERKFVYAFVILSIFALLALEVIPFEPLVSLPAEALPTVRSLVIFWFSIITFGFLYYGSVIYREAEMNLAEEREKADSLLRNTLPDEIVERLKISDSAIAERFEEVSVLFSDIENFTSLSENLSPDELVSLLDRIFSLFDSLVEG
;
A
#
# COMPACT_ATOMS: atom_id res chain seq x y z
N MET A 1 8.26 -27.78 4.99
CA MET A 1 8.97 -26.98 6.01
C MET A 1 8.84 -25.52 5.59
N VAL A 2 8.05 -24.72 6.31
CA VAL A 2 7.83 -23.30 5.97
C VAL A 2 9.17 -22.57 6.15
N SER A 3 9.63 -21.85 5.13
CA SER A 3 10.89 -21.10 5.22
C SER A 3 10.78 -20.03 6.31
N LEU A 4 11.89 -19.76 7.02
CA LEU A 4 11.96 -18.71 8.05
C LEU A 4 11.42 -17.36 7.52
N TRP A 5 11.73 -17.06 6.26
CA TRP A 5 11.22 -15.88 5.54
C TRP A 5 9.69 -15.83 5.49
N HIS A 6 9.05 -16.93 5.09
CA HIS A 6 7.59 -17.00 5.02
C HIS A 6 6.94 -16.89 6.40
N TRP A 7 7.60 -17.38 7.45
CA TRP A 7 7.13 -17.25 8.83
C TRP A 7 7.20 -15.81 9.32
N ILE A 8 8.34 -15.12 9.18
CA ILE A 8 8.49 -13.72 9.62
C ILE A 8 7.50 -12.82 8.89
N ARG A 9 7.37 -12.99 7.57
CA ARG A 9 6.51 -12.14 6.75
C ARG A 9 5.03 -12.21 7.17
N ASN A 10 4.55 -13.41 7.50
CA ASN A 10 3.15 -13.65 7.86
C ASN A 10 2.89 -13.62 9.37
N LEU A 11 3.84 -13.12 10.17
CA LEU A 11 3.69 -13.02 11.62
C LEU A 11 2.48 -12.11 11.97
N GLY A 12 1.57 -12.61 12.78
CA GLY A 12 0.35 -11.87 13.15
C GLY A 12 -0.73 -11.81 12.08
N VAL A 13 -0.52 -12.39 10.89
CA VAL A 13 -1.52 -12.46 9.82
C VAL A 13 -2.41 -13.68 10.04
N ASP A 14 -3.73 -13.47 10.13
CA ASP A 14 -4.71 -14.55 10.17
C ASP A 14 -5.67 -14.54 8.96
N SER A 15 -6.52 -15.56 8.87
CA SER A 15 -7.48 -15.73 7.78
C SER A 15 -8.68 -14.77 7.84
N GLY A 16 -8.88 -14.06 8.95
CA GLY A 16 -9.98 -13.12 9.14
C GLY A 16 -9.65 -11.67 8.76
N LEU A 17 -8.38 -11.38 8.45
CA LEU A 17 -7.95 -10.04 8.03
C LEU A 17 -8.41 -9.73 6.61
N ASP A 18 -8.86 -8.49 6.43
CA ASP A 18 -9.08 -7.90 5.11
C ASP A 18 -7.81 -7.99 4.24
N PRO A 19 -7.90 -8.26 2.93
CA PRO A 19 -6.74 -8.36 2.06
C PRO A 19 -5.79 -7.15 2.09
N SER A 20 -6.34 -5.93 2.23
CA SER A 20 -5.54 -4.71 2.32
C SER A 20 -4.77 -4.66 3.64
N GLU A 21 -5.41 -5.04 4.74
CA GLU A 21 -4.77 -5.07 6.06
C GLU A 21 -3.68 -6.15 6.13
N LYS A 22 -3.93 -7.32 5.55
CA LYS A 22 -2.94 -8.38 5.39
C LYS A 22 -1.71 -7.89 4.61
N LYS A 23 -1.90 -7.16 3.51
CA LYS A 23 -0.81 -6.55 2.72
C LYS A 23 0.02 -5.61 3.61
N ASN A 24 -0.62 -4.71 4.36
CA ASN A 24 0.06 -3.74 5.22
C ASN A 24 0.92 -4.40 6.31
N VAL A 25 0.39 -5.41 7.00
CA VAL A 25 1.13 -6.16 8.04
C VAL A 25 2.29 -6.95 7.43
N THR A 26 2.06 -7.57 6.27
CA THR A 26 3.08 -8.29 5.51
C THR A 26 4.23 -7.36 5.11
N VAL A 27 3.92 -6.15 4.61
CA VAL A 27 4.92 -5.14 4.24
C VAL A 27 5.68 -4.69 5.48
N LEU A 28 5.01 -4.40 6.60
CA LEU A 28 5.65 -4.04 7.87
C LEU A 28 6.67 -5.09 8.29
N ASN A 29 6.25 -6.36 8.40
CA ASN A 29 7.13 -7.44 8.84
C ASN A 29 8.32 -7.65 7.87
N THR A 30 8.08 -7.48 6.57
CA THR A 30 9.13 -7.55 5.54
C THR A 30 10.16 -6.45 5.74
N LEU A 31 9.73 -5.21 5.97
CA LEU A 31 10.62 -4.07 6.22
C LEU A 31 11.42 -4.27 7.50
N VAL A 32 10.79 -4.72 8.59
CA VAL A 32 11.50 -5.03 9.85
C VAL A 32 12.56 -6.11 9.64
N ALA A 33 12.24 -7.15 8.88
CA ALA A 33 13.18 -8.22 8.55
C ALA A 33 14.39 -7.75 7.72
N ILE A 34 14.24 -6.69 6.94
CA ILE A 34 15.34 -6.04 6.18
C ILE A 34 16.14 -5.08 7.08
N VAL A 35 15.47 -4.36 7.97
CA VAL A 35 16.11 -3.38 8.88
C VAL A 35 17.00 -4.05 9.93
N ILE A 36 16.63 -5.23 10.43
CA ILE A 36 17.42 -5.92 11.47
C ILE A 36 18.85 -6.27 10.99
N PRO A 37 19.06 -6.97 9.85
CA PRO A 37 20.40 -7.27 9.35
C PRO A 37 21.20 -6.02 8.97
N THR A 38 20.55 -5.02 8.39
CA THR A 38 21.22 -3.76 8.04
C THR A 38 21.71 -3.04 9.29
N GLN A 39 20.92 -2.98 10.35
CA GLN A 39 21.37 -2.43 11.64
C GLN A 39 22.48 -3.26 12.28
N LEU A 40 22.41 -4.60 12.19
CA LEU A 40 23.44 -5.48 12.73
C LEU A 40 24.79 -5.28 12.02
N SER A 41 24.76 -4.99 10.70
CA SER A 41 25.95 -4.73 9.90
C SER A 41 26.71 -3.45 10.30
N LEU A 42 26.08 -2.56 11.09
CA LEU A 42 26.71 -1.34 11.60
C LEU A 42 27.52 -1.57 12.89
N LEU A 43 27.31 -2.69 13.60
CA LEU A 43 28.01 -2.98 14.85
C LEU A 43 29.54 -3.10 14.69
N PRO A 44 30.09 -3.77 13.66
CA PRO A 44 31.53 -3.82 13.44
C PRO A 44 32.14 -2.43 13.23
N THR A 45 31.46 -1.56 12.48
CA THR A 45 31.89 -0.17 12.27
C THR A 45 31.89 0.61 13.57
N ALA A 46 30.85 0.47 14.39
CA ALA A 46 30.77 1.11 15.70
C ALA A 46 31.85 0.60 16.68
N LEU A 47 32.21 -0.70 16.60
CA LEU A 47 33.33 -1.28 17.35
C LEU A 47 34.69 -0.76 16.88
N TYR A 48 34.87 -0.61 15.56
CA TYR A 48 36.11 -0.08 14.98
C TYR A 48 36.38 1.36 15.42
N TYR A 49 35.36 2.20 15.49
CA TYR A 49 35.46 3.59 15.97
C TYR A 49 35.26 3.74 17.48
N ARG A 50 35.42 2.67 18.27
CA ARG A 50 35.18 2.69 19.72
C ARG A 50 36.01 3.77 20.44
N ASP A 51 37.27 3.93 20.04
CA ASP A 51 38.21 4.88 20.64
C ASP A 51 37.87 6.35 20.31
N PHE A 52 36.99 6.59 19.32
CA PHE A 52 36.49 7.92 18.91
C PHE A 52 35.07 8.19 19.41
N GLY A 53 34.63 7.52 20.49
CA GLY A 53 33.27 7.67 21.02
C GLY A 53 32.24 6.73 20.37
N GLY A 54 32.67 5.79 19.53
CA GLY A 54 31.79 4.80 18.84
C GLY A 54 30.95 3.93 19.78
N ILE A 55 31.23 3.94 21.09
CA ILE A 55 30.36 3.35 22.11
C ILE A 55 28.93 3.92 22.07
N HIS A 56 28.75 5.20 21.73
CA HIS A 56 27.43 5.80 21.58
C HIS A 56 26.65 5.21 20.40
N LEU A 57 27.34 4.90 19.29
CA LEU A 57 26.74 4.23 18.13
C LEU A 57 26.32 2.79 18.45
N LEU A 58 27.05 2.09 19.32
CA LEU A 58 26.66 0.76 19.82
C LEU A 58 25.39 0.82 20.65
N TRP A 59 25.28 1.79 21.58
CA TRP A 59 24.08 1.98 22.37
C TRP A 59 22.86 2.31 21.51
N VAL A 60 23.00 3.24 20.56
CA VAL A 60 21.94 3.57 19.61
C VAL A 60 21.53 2.31 18.84
N SER A 61 22.48 1.55 18.30
CA SER A 61 22.19 0.33 17.53
C SER A 61 21.51 -0.76 18.37
N ALA A 62 21.93 -0.96 19.61
CA ALA A 62 21.33 -1.95 20.51
C ALA A 62 19.89 -1.58 20.91
N ILE A 63 19.65 -0.30 21.23
CA ILE A 63 18.30 0.20 21.53
C ILE A 63 17.40 0.02 20.30
N MET A 64 17.89 0.38 19.10
CA MET A 64 17.11 0.27 17.88
C MET A 64 16.78 -1.19 17.52
N LEU A 65 17.75 -2.11 17.63
CA LEU A 65 17.49 -3.55 17.43
C LEU A 65 16.42 -4.07 18.41
N SER A 66 16.48 -3.64 19.66
CA SER A 66 15.48 -4.02 20.68
C SER A 66 14.08 -3.52 20.32
N LEU A 67 13.98 -2.29 19.81
CA LEU A 67 12.71 -1.73 19.32
C LEU A 67 12.19 -2.50 18.09
N GLN A 68 13.05 -2.93 17.17
CA GLN A 68 12.64 -3.73 16.00
C GLN A 68 12.11 -5.11 16.40
N ILE A 69 12.74 -5.75 17.38
CA ILE A 69 12.23 -7.01 17.95
C ILE A 69 10.87 -6.77 18.61
N LEU A 70 10.70 -5.66 19.33
CA LEU A 70 9.41 -5.30 19.94
C LEU A 70 8.32 -5.06 18.88
N VAL A 71 8.63 -4.50 17.71
CA VAL A 71 7.69 -4.39 16.58
C VAL A 71 7.20 -5.77 16.15
N LEU A 72 8.10 -6.75 15.96
CA LEU A 72 7.72 -8.11 15.62
C LEU A 72 6.88 -8.76 16.72
N ILE A 73 7.21 -8.54 17.99
CA ILE A 73 6.41 -9.04 19.11
C ILE A 73 5.00 -8.44 19.09
N CYS A 74 4.86 -7.12 18.90
CA CYS A 74 3.54 -6.49 18.77
C CYS A 74 2.76 -7.04 17.58
N SER A 75 3.44 -7.28 16.45
CA SER A 75 2.85 -7.90 15.27
C SER A 75 2.36 -9.32 15.56
N ALA A 76 3.16 -10.15 16.24
CA ALA A 76 2.77 -11.50 16.68
C ALA A 76 1.53 -11.50 17.59
N PHE A 77 1.42 -10.51 18.48
CA PHE A 77 0.26 -10.32 19.35
C PHE A 77 -0.94 -9.66 18.66
N LYS A 78 -0.92 -9.53 17.33
CA LYS A 78 -1.99 -8.91 16.51
C LYS A 78 -2.28 -7.45 16.88
N LYS A 79 -1.34 -6.77 17.55
CA LYS A 79 -1.41 -5.34 17.86
C LYS A 79 -0.78 -4.56 16.70
N HIS A 80 -1.46 -4.55 15.55
CA HIS A 80 -0.91 -3.99 14.31
C HIS A 80 -0.71 -2.47 14.37
N THR A 81 -1.68 -1.69 14.84
CA THR A 81 -1.53 -0.23 14.94
C THR A 81 -0.35 0.17 15.83
N PRO A 82 -0.19 -0.38 17.05
CA PRO A 82 1.01 -0.14 17.86
C PRO A 82 2.31 -0.55 17.16
N ALA A 83 2.34 -1.70 16.49
CA ALA A 83 3.53 -2.17 15.77
C ALA A 83 3.96 -1.18 14.68
N ARG A 84 3.02 -0.69 13.88
CA ARG A 84 3.27 0.30 12.81
C ARG A 84 3.77 1.64 13.36
N THR A 85 3.13 2.14 14.42
CA THR A 85 3.54 3.40 15.06
C THR A 85 4.91 3.28 15.70
N LEU A 86 5.20 2.14 16.32
CA LEU A 86 6.50 1.87 16.93
C LEU A 86 7.60 1.78 15.87
N PHE A 87 7.34 1.16 14.72
CA PHE A 87 8.29 1.07 13.62
C PHE A 87 8.58 2.43 12.98
N ALA A 88 7.54 3.24 12.73
CA ALA A 88 7.72 4.61 12.23
C ALA A 88 8.52 5.47 13.20
N PHE A 89 8.18 5.41 14.48
CA PHE A 89 8.85 6.14 15.54
C PHE A 89 10.31 5.70 15.69
N SER A 90 10.58 4.39 15.74
CA SER A 90 11.95 3.89 15.87
C SER A 90 12.81 4.23 14.65
N GLY A 91 12.26 4.14 13.45
CA GLY A 91 12.94 4.54 12.22
C GLY A 91 13.35 6.02 12.22
N LEU A 92 12.43 6.91 12.60
CA LEU A 92 12.73 8.35 12.66
C LEU A 92 13.78 8.65 13.73
N ASN A 93 13.61 8.10 14.94
CA ASN A 93 14.56 8.30 16.03
C ASN A 93 15.94 7.71 15.74
N ASN A 94 16.03 6.58 15.03
CA ASN A 94 17.31 6.00 14.62
C ASN A 94 18.11 7.00 13.77
N ILE A 95 17.46 7.64 12.80
CA ILE A 95 18.12 8.62 11.93
C ILE A 95 18.48 9.87 12.73
N THR A 96 17.57 10.39 13.55
CA THR A 96 17.83 11.58 14.38
C THR A 96 19.01 11.36 15.32
N LEU A 97 19.01 10.25 16.07
CA LEU A 97 20.06 9.94 17.03
C LEU A 97 21.40 9.67 16.34
N THR A 98 21.38 8.97 15.21
CA THR A 98 22.60 8.75 14.42
C THR A 98 23.17 10.06 13.88
N ALA A 99 22.32 11.00 13.45
CA ALA A 99 22.76 12.33 13.02
C ALA A 99 23.34 13.15 14.18
N ILE A 100 22.77 13.06 15.40
CA ILE A 100 23.33 13.70 16.59
C ILE A 100 24.68 13.08 16.98
N VAL A 101 24.79 11.75 16.91
CA VAL A 101 26.00 11.04 17.32
C VAL A 101 27.12 11.20 16.30
N ALA A 102 26.85 10.99 15.01
CA ALA A 102 27.86 10.98 13.96
C ALA A 102 28.02 12.34 13.23
N GLY A 103 27.13 13.28 13.47
CA GLY A 103 27.10 14.60 12.84
C GLY A 103 26.29 14.65 11.54
N THR A 104 25.73 15.83 11.26
CA THR A 104 25.00 16.15 10.01
C THR A 104 25.92 16.16 8.79
N GLU A 105 27.23 16.27 9.00
CA GLU A 105 28.23 16.13 7.95
C GLU A 105 28.23 14.77 7.25
N THR A 106 27.62 13.74 7.85
CA THR A 106 27.47 12.42 7.22
C THR A 106 26.36 12.37 6.16
N TYR A 107 25.48 13.38 6.13
CA TYR A 107 24.26 13.44 5.30
C TYR A 107 23.20 12.39 5.67
N GLY A 108 23.38 11.63 6.75
CA GLY A 108 22.43 10.59 7.17
C GLY A 108 21.02 11.10 7.43
N GLN A 109 20.87 12.36 7.87
CA GLN A 109 19.59 13.01 8.13
C GLN A 109 18.69 13.10 6.89
N PHE A 110 19.25 13.09 5.68
CA PHE A 110 18.46 13.12 4.44
C PHE A 110 17.75 11.79 4.13
N LEU A 111 17.98 10.74 4.91
CA LEU A 111 17.20 9.51 4.85
C LEU A 111 15.85 9.63 5.61
N MET A 112 15.61 10.68 6.40
CA MET A 112 14.36 10.84 7.15
C MET A 112 13.09 10.82 6.27
N PRO A 113 13.04 11.51 5.11
CA PRO A 113 11.87 11.44 4.24
C PRO A 113 11.55 10.03 3.77
N ALA A 114 12.58 9.19 3.55
CA ALA A 114 12.39 7.81 3.13
C ALA A 114 11.63 6.96 4.16
N VAL A 115 11.90 7.16 5.47
CA VAL A 115 11.16 6.46 6.54
C VAL A 115 9.69 6.83 6.51
N VAL A 116 9.39 8.12 6.31
CA VAL A 116 8.00 8.62 6.29
C VAL A 116 7.27 8.22 5.02
N ILE A 117 7.92 8.24 3.86
CA ILE A 117 7.36 7.70 2.61
C ILE A 117 7.06 6.22 2.77
N GLY A 118 7.99 5.46 3.38
CA GLY A 118 7.80 4.06 3.74
C GLY A 118 6.53 3.82 4.57
N ALA A 119 6.21 4.74 5.49
CA ALA A 119 5.01 4.64 6.33
C ALA A 119 3.69 4.60 5.54
N PHE A 120 3.60 5.24 4.38
CA PHE A 120 2.40 5.16 3.55
C PHE A 120 2.09 3.76 3.03
N TYR A 121 3.08 2.86 3.01
CA TYR A 121 2.94 1.51 2.46
C TYR A 121 2.54 0.45 3.49
N TYR A 122 2.75 0.71 4.78
CA TYR A 122 2.37 -0.23 5.83
C TYR A 122 1.31 0.34 6.79
N PHE A 123 0.91 1.60 6.64
CA PHE A 123 -0.27 2.15 7.30
C PHE A 123 -1.51 2.07 6.40
N PRO A 124 -2.62 1.47 6.87
CA PRO A 124 -3.88 1.50 6.14
C PRO A 124 -4.42 2.92 6.04
N TYR A 125 -5.29 3.16 5.05
CA TYR A 125 -5.91 4.47 4.80
C TYR A 125 -6.54 5.08 6.07
N ARG A 126 -7.20 4.25 6.90
CA ARG A 126 -7.88 4.66 8.15
C ARG A 126 -6.92 5.21 9.22
N GLU A 127 -5.65 4.85 9.17
CA GLU A 127 -4.63 5.21 10.17
C GLU A 127 -3.64 6.27 9.67
N ARG A 128 -3.82 6.82 8.46
CA ARG A 128 -2.90 7.80 7.85
C ARG A 128 -2.71 9.10 8.64
N LYS A 129 -3.61 9.43 9.57
CA LYS A 129 -3.44 10.54 10.52
C LYS A 129 -2.12 10.44 11.30
N PHE A 130 -1.67 9.23 11.64
CA PHE A 130 -0.38 9.01 12.29
C PHE A 130 0.78 9.30 11.34
N VAL A 131 0.66 8.90 10.07
CA VAL A 131 1.68 9.18 9.06
C VAL A 131 1.89 10.68 8.89
N TYR A 132 0.82 11.47 8.79
CA TYR A 132 0.94 12.93 8.69
C TYR A 132 1.62 13.55 9.92
N ALA A 133 1.37 13.03 11.12
CA ALA A 133 2.09 13.46 12.31
C ALA A 133 3.60 13.15 12.21
N PHE A 134 3.97 11.97 11.70
CA PHE A 134 5.38 11.62 11.44
C PHE A 134 6.02 12.45 10.33
N VAL A 135 5.28 12.86 9.30
CA VAL A 135 5.75 13.82 8.28
C VAL A 135 6.14 15.14 8.94
N ILE A 136 5.24 15.71 9.73
CA ILE A 136 5.48 16.99 10.41
C ILE A 136 6.67 16.87 11.38
N LEU A 137 6.71 15.79 12.17
CA LEU A 137 7.80 15.53 13.11
C LEU A 137 9.14 15.35 12.38
N SER A 138 9.16 14.67 11.24
CA SER A 138 10.34 14.48 10.40
C SER A 138 10.86 15.80 9.83
N ILE A 139 9.97 16.64 9.29
CA ILE A 139 10.35 17.97 8.79
C ILE A 139 10.93 18.81 9.93
N PHE A 140 10.27 18.83 11.09
CA PHE A 140 10.76 19.58 12.24
C PHE A 140 12.11 19.06 12.74
N ALA A 141 12.29 17.73 12.84
CA ALA A 141 13.54 17.13 13.25
C ALA A 141 14.68 17.43 12.26
N LEU A 142 14.41 17.35 10.96
CA LEU A 142 15.38 17.68 9.91
C LEU A 142 15.79 19.16 9.98
N LEU A 143 14.82 20.07 10.11
CA LEU A 143 15.11 21.50 10.26
C LEU A 143 15.89 21.79 11.54
N ALA A 144 15.53 21.15 12.66
CA ALA A 144 16.22 21.32 13.92
C ALA A 144 17.69 20.88 13.84
N LEU A 145 17.96 19.74 13.18
CA LEU A 145 19.33 19.25 12.97
C LEU A 145 20.19 20.19 12.10
N GLU A 146 19.57 20.91 11.15
CA GLU A 146 20.30 21.81 10.24
C GLU A 146 20.49 23.21 10.84
N VAL A 147 19.50 23.70 11.60
CA VAL A 147 19.51 25.08 12.13
C VAL A 147 20.23 25.17 13.46
N ILE A 148 20.15 24.14 14.32
CA ILE A 148 20.72 24.17 15.66
C ILE A 148 22.17 23.64 15.56
N PRO A 149 23.19 24.45 15.79
CA PRO A 149 24.56 23.95 15.82
C PRO A 149 24.75 23.04 17.03
N PHE A 150 25.33 21.87 16.81
CA PHE A 150 25.72 20.93 17.86
C PHE A 150 27.05 20.29 17.51
N GLU A 151 27.81 19.89 18.53
CA GLU A 151 29.03 19.11 18.34
C GLU A 151 28.67 17.62 18.31
N PRO A 152 29.10 16.87 17.28
CA PRO A 152 28.82 15.44 17.20
C PRO A 152 29.54 14.67 18.32
N LEU A 153 28.88 13.66 18.88
CA LEU A 153 29.47 12.82 19.94
C LEU A 153 30.62 11.93 19.43
N VAL A 154 30.65 11.64 18.13
CA VAL A 154 31.69 10.87 17.45
C VAL A 154 32.39 11.77 16.44
N SER A 155 33.67 12.00 16.66
CA SER A 155 34.54 12.70 15.71
C SER A 155 35.05 11.70 14.66
N LEU A 156 34.35 11.58 13.54
CA LEU A 156 34.82 10.76 12.42
C LEU A 156 36.09 11.37 11.79
N PRO A 157 37.08 10.56 11.39
CA PRO A 157 38.24 11.06 10.66
C PRO A 157 37.79 11.79 9.39
N ALA A 158 38.38 12.95 9.09
CA ALA A 158 38.03 13.75 7.91
C ALA A 158 38.18 12.95 6.60
N GLU A 159 39.11 12.00 6.57
CA GLU A 159 39.36 11.09 5.45
C GLU A 159 38.20 10.11 5.20
N ALA A 160 37.40 9.77 6.22
CA ALA A 160 36.29 8.83 6.11
C ALA A 160 34.99 9.49 5.61
N LEU A 161 34.84 10.81 5.79
CA LEU A 161 33.61 11.54 5.47
C LEU A 161 33.17 11.41 4.00
N PRO A 162 34.04 11.53 2.98
CA PRO A 162 33.62 11.35 1.58
C PRO A 162 33.07 9.95 1.29
N THR A 163 33.67 8.92 1.89
CA THR A 163 33.23 7.52 1.76
C THR A 163 31.88 7.32 2.43
N VAL A 164 31.67 7.86 3.64
CA VAL A 164 30.37 7.79 4.33
C VAL A 164 29.28 8.51 3.53
N ARG A 165 29.55 9.73 3.05
CA ARG A 165 28.60 10.51 2.24
C ARG A 165 28.21 9.80 0.96
N SER A 166 29.18 9.23 0.22
CA SER A 166 28.89 8.51 -1.02
C SER A 166 28.05 7.26 -0.78
N LEU A 167 28.28 6.53 0.32
CA LEU A 167 27.44 5.41 0.73
C LEU A 167 26.02 5.87 1.11
N VAL A 168 25.86 6.97 1.84
CA VAL A 168 24.54 7.52 2.19
C VAL A 168 23.77 7.93 0.94
N ILE A 169 24.41 8.64 0.01
CA ILE A 169 23.79 9.04 -1.26
C ILE A 169 23.42 7.82 -2.10
N PHE A 170 24.29 6.80 -2.15
CA PHE A 170 24.00 5.55 -2.83
C PHE A 170 22.74 4.89 -2.25
N TRP A 171 22.66 4.72 -0.92
CA TRP A 171 21.49 4.14 -0.27
C TRP A 171 20.23 5.00 -0.44
N PHE A 172 20.34 6.33 -0.34
CA PHE A 172 19.23 7.24 -0.59
C PHE A 172 18.69 7.08 -2.02
N SER A 173 19.57 6.92 -3.01
CA SER A 173 19.20 6.71 -4.41
C SER A 173 18.50 5.37 -4.62
N ILE A 174 19.03 4.30 -4.03
CA ILE A 174 18.42 2.95 -4.08
C ILE A 174 17.02 2.98 -3.47
N ILE A 175 16.87 3.59 -2.28
CA ILE A 175 15.58 3.64 -1.58
C ILE A 175 14.58 4.50 -2.36
N THR A 176 15.00 5.67 -2.86
CA THR A 176 14.16 6.56 -3.66
C THR A 176 13.68 5.87 -4.94
N PHE A 177 14.58 5.21 -5.67
CA PHE A 177 14.21 4.44 -6.86
C PHE A 177 13.26 3.29 -6.53
N GLY A 178 13.51 2.57 -5.42
CA GLY A 178 12.64 1.51 -4.94
C GLY A 178 11.21 2.00 -4.66
N PHE A 179 11.07 3.15 -3.99
CA PHE A 179 9.75 3.75 -3.74
C PHE A 179 9.05 4.22 -5.02
N LEU A 180 9.77 4.83 -5.95
CA LEU A 180 9.21 5.25 -7.23
C LEU A 180 8.74 4.05 -8.06
N TYR A 181 9.56 3.01 -8.14
CA TYR A 181 9.21 1.78 -8.82
C TYR A 181 7.98 1.13 -8.20
N TYR A 182 7.97 0.94 -6.88
CA TYR A 182 6.84 0.32 -6.19
C TYR A 182 5.55 1.15 -6.31
N GLY A 183 5.67 2.48 -6.22
CA GLY A 183 4.56 3.41 -6.47
C GLY A 183 4.00 3.29 -7.89
N SER A 184 4.88 3.16 -8.90
CA SER A 184 4.48 2.98 -10.30
C SER A 184 3.75 1.65 -10.55
N VAL A 185 4.18 0.58 -9.88
CA VAL A 185 3.53 -0.74 -9.98
C VAL A 185 2.12 -0.68 -9.40
N ILE A 186 1.94 -0.07 -8.21
CA ILE A 186 0.62 0.10 -7.59
C ILE A 186 -0.28 0.99 -8.45
N TYR A 187 0.27 2.08 -8.99
CA TYR A 187 -0.49 2.98 -9.86
C TYR A 187 -1.02 2.24 -11.10
N ARG A 188 -0.16 1.43 -11.74
CA ARG A 188 -0.55 0.65 -12.91
C ARG A 188 -1.58 -0.44 -12.58
N GLU A 189 -1.45 -1.11 -11.45
CA GLU A 189 -2.44 -2.09 -10.99
C GLU A 189 -3.81 -1.43 -10.75
N ALA A 190 -3.83 -0.25 -10.14
CA ALA A 190 -5.06 0.52 -9.94
C ALA A 190 -5.70 0.97 -11.27
N GLU A 191 -4.88 1.41 -12.23
CA GLU A 191 -5.33 1.81 -13.56
C GLU A 191 -5.91 0.63 -14.35
N MET A 192 -5.25 -0.54 -14.30
CA MET A 192 -5.75 -1.77 -14.92
C MET A 192 -7.07 -2.22 -14.31
N ASN A 193 -7.17 -2.27 -12.98
CA ASN A 193 -8.41 -2.66 -12.31
C ASN A 193 -9.56 -1.70 -12.64
N LEU A 194 -9.28 -0.39 -12.72
CA LEU A 194 -10.28 0.60 -13.11
C LEU A 194 -10.71 0.43 -14.57
N ALA A 195 -9.77 0.12 -15.46
CA ALA A 195 -10.07 -0.15 -16.86
C ALA A 195 -10.94 -1.40 -17.03
N GLU A 196 -10.63 -2.50 -16.32
CA GLU A 196 -11.43 -3.73 -16.34
C GLU A 196 -12.85 -3.52 -15.80
N GLU A 197 -13.00 -2.81 -14.67
CA GLU A 197 -14.33 -2.51 -14.12
C GLU A 197 -15.14 -1.59 -15.05
N ARG A 198 -14.47 -0.63 -15.70
CA ARG A 198 -15.11 0.24 -16.70
C ARG A 198 -15.54 -0.56 -17.93
N GLU A 199 -14.72 -1.49 -18.42
CA GLU A 199 -15.07 -2.35 -19.55
C GLU A 199 -16.26 -3.26 -19.23
N LYS A 200 -16.28 -3.87 -18.03
CA LYS A 200 -17.43 -4.66 -17.56
C LYS A 200 -18.69 -3.81 -17.49
N ALA A 201 -18.61 -2.60 -16.93
CA ALA A 201 -19.74 -1.69 -16.85
C ALA A 201 -20.25 -1.29 -18.25
N ASP A 202 -19.34 -0.96 -19.17
CA ASP A 202 -19.67 -0.60 -20.55
C ASP A 202 -20.31 -1.78 -21.32
N SER A 203 -19.80 -3.01 -21.12
CA SER A 203 -20.35 -4.23 -21.71
C SER A 203 -21.77 -4.51 -21.21
N LEU A 204 -22.00 -4.42 -19.90
CA LEU A 204 -23.32 -4.61 -19.30
C LEU A 204 -24.33 -3.55 -19.76
N LEU A 205 -23.89 -2.29 -19.88
CA LEU A 205 -24.73 -1.21 -20.41
C LEU A 205 -25.16 -1.49 -21.85
N ARG A 206 -24.23 -1.91 -22.71
CA ARG A 206 -24.52 -2.25 -24.12
C ARG A 206 -25.40 -3.50 -24.28
N ASN A 207 -25.34 -4.44 -23.34
CA ASN A 207 -26.25 -5.59 -23.31
C ASN A 207 -27.67 -5.22 -22.85
N THR A 208 -27.89 -4.03 -22.28
CA THR A 208 -29.20 -3.62 -21.73
C THR A 208 -29.85 -2.50 -22.56
N LEU A 209 -29.03 -1.64 -23.19
CA LEU A 209 -29.47 -0.45 -23.90
C LEU A 209 -28.86 -0.42 -25.30
N PRO A 210 -29.58 0.14 -26.29
CA PRO A 210 -29.02 0.38 -27.61
C PRO A 210 -27.76 1.26 -27.56
N ASP A 211 -26.82 1.01 -28.47
CA ASP A 211 -25.52 1.69 -28.53
C ASP A 211 -25.61 3.23 -28.53
N GLU A 212 -26.59 3.78 -29.26
CA GLU A 212 -26.82 5.22 -29.36
C GLU A 212 -27.21 5.83 -27.99
N ILE A 213 -28.02 5.10 -27.21
CA ILE A 213 -28.42 5.51 -25.87
C ILE A 213 -27.23 5.43 -24.91
N VAL A 214 -26.40 4.39 -25.02
CA VAL A 214 -25.19 4.22 -24.20
C VAL A 214 -24.20 5.37 -24.39
N GLU A 215 -23.87 5.73 -25.63
CA GLU A 215 -22.93 6.83 -25.90
C GLU A 215 -23.47 8.19 -25.43
N ARG A 216 -24.79 8.41 -25.54
CA ARG A 216 -25.43 9.61 -25.00
C ARG A 216 -25.39 9.66 -23.48
N LEU A 217 -25.64 8.55 -22.79
CA LEU A 217 -25.54 8.44 -21.34
C LEU A 217 -24.12 8.68 -20.82
N LYS A 218 -23.08 8.29 -21.58
CA LYS A 218 -21.68 8.57 -21.21
C LYS A 218 -21.32 10.06 -21.26
N ILE A 219 -22.02 10.84 -22.08
CA ILE A 219 -21.75 12.28 -22.28
C ILE A 219 -22.59 13.15 -21.34
N SER A 220 -23.83 12.77 -21.03
CA SER A 220 -24.69 13.53 -20.12
C SER A 220 -25.70 12.67 -19.36
N ASP A 221 -25.98 13.06 -18.12
CA ASP A 221 -27.07 12.52 -17.28
C ASP A 221 -28.45 13.12 -17.61
N SER A 222 -28.64 13.71 -18.80
CA SER A 222 -29.92 14.31 -19.18
C SER A 222 -30.95 13.25 -19.57
N ALA A 223 -32.23 13.54 -19.33
CA ALA A 223 -33.32 12.63 -19.70
C ALA A 223 -33.32 12.39 -21.22
N ILE A 224 -33.20 11.12 -21.61
CA ILE A 224 -33.24 10.70 -23.02
C ILE A 224 -34.71 10.41 -23.38
N ALA A 225 -35.34 11.35 -24.09
CA ALA A 225 -36.68 11.20 -24.61
C ALA A 225 -36.68 11.55 -26.10
N GLU A 226 -36.95 10.54 -26.94
CA GLU A 226 -37.05 10.68 -28.39
C GLU A 226 -38.48 10.47 -28.85
N ARG A 227 -38.90 11.25 -29.84
CA ARG A 227 -40.20 11.11 -30.48
C ARG A 227 -40.02 10.36 -31.79
N PHE A 228 -40.65 9.19 -31.89
CA PHE A 228 -40.74 8.44 -33.14
C PHE A 228 -42.12 8.69 -33.79
N GLU A 229 -42.14 9.02 -35.08
CA GLU A 229 -43.39 9.36 -35.78
C GLU A 229 -44.17 8.12 -36.24
N GLU A 230 -43.48 7.05 -36.60
CA GLU A 230 -44.07 5.80 -37.10
C GLU A 230 -43.40 4.59 -36.43
N VAL A 231 -44.03 4.07 -35.37
CA VAL A 231 -43.60 2.84 -34.69
C VAL A 231 -44.80 1.95 -34.42
N SER A 232 -44.61 0.63 -34.54
CA SER A 232 -45.58 -0.38 -34.12
C SER A 232 -45.03 -1.13 -32.92
N VAL A 233 -45.83 -1.29 -31.86
CA VAL A 233 -45.43 -2.00 -30.64
C VAL A 233 -46.24 -3.29 -30.54
N LEU A 234 -45.56 -4.42 -30.38
CA LEU A 234 -46.19 -5.72 -30.13
C LEU A 234 -46.20 -6.00 -28.62
N PHE A 235 -47.38 -6.31 -28.09
CA PHE A 235 -47.54 -6.85 -26.74
C PHE A 235 -48.00 -8.30 -26.84
N SER A 236 -47.31 -9.20 -26.14
CA SER A 236 -47.66 -10.62 -26.05
C SER A 236 -47.58 -11.08 -24.60
N ASP A 237 -48.52 -11.91 -24.19
CA ASP A 237 -48.57 -12.51 -22.85
C ASP A 237 -48.78 -14.03 -22.96
N ILE A 238 -48.37 -14.77 -21.92
CA ILE A 238 -48.52 -16.21 -21.86
C ILE A 238 -49.89 -16.54 -21.27
N GLU A 239 -50.75 -17.17 -22.05
CA GLU A 239 -52.06 -17.63 -21.57
C GLU A 239 -51.90 -18.62 -20.40
N ASN A 240 -52.69 -18.43 -19.34
CA ASN A 240 -52.67 -19.27 -18.13
C ASN A 240 -51.33 -19.35 -17.38
N PHE A 241 -50.49 -18.30 -17.46
CA PHE A 241 -49.19 -18.26 -16.77
C PHE A 241 -49.28 -18.56 -15.26
N THR A 242 -50.32 -18.08 -14.57
CA THR A 242 -50.50 -18.32 -13.12
C THR A 242 -50.53 -19.81 -12.80
N SER A 243 -51.37 -20.58 -13.48
CA SER A 243 -51.47 -22.04 -13.25
C SER A 243 -50.20 -22.77 -13.69
N LEU A 244 -49.50 -22.29 -14.71
CA LEU A 244 -48.21 -22.84 -15.11
C LEU A 244 -47.15 -22.66 -14.01
N SER A 245 -47.10 -21.47 -13.40
CA SER A 245 -46.14 -21.13 -12.34
C SER A 245 -46.39 -21.88 -11.02
N GLU A 246 -47.64 -22.26 -10.73
CA GLU A 246 -48.01 -23.05 -9.55
C GLU A 246 -47.59 -24.52 -9.64
N ASN A 247 -47.40 -25.03 -10.87
CA ASN A 247 -47.11 -26.44 -11.14
C ASN A 247 -45.63 -26.73 -11.44
N LEU A 248 -44.79 -25.69 -11.56
CA LEU A 248 -43.36 -25.81 -11.83
C LEU A 248 -42.54 -25.38 -10.63
N SER A 249 -41.36 -25.99 -10.45
CA SER A 249 -40.37 -25.43 -9.53
C SER A 249 -39.83 -24.10 -10.07
N PRO A 250 -39.30 -23.21 -9.20
CA PRO A 250 -38.73 -21.93 -9.64
C PRO A 250 -37.65 -22.09 -10.71
N ASP A 251 -36.77 -23.07 -10.58
CA ASP A 251 -35.69 -23.32 -11.54
C ASP A 251 -36.22 -23.77 -12.92
N GLU A 252 -37.25 -24.63 -12.94
CA GLU A 252 -37.90 -25.09 -14.17
C GLU A 252 -38.66 -23.96 -14.87
N LEU A 253 -39.35 -23.10 -14.09
CA LEU A 253 -40.08 -21.96 -14.62
C LEU A 253 -39.13 -20.94 -15.27
N VAL A 254 -38.02 -20.60 -14.60
CA VAL A 254 -37.00 -19.69 -15.13
C VAL A 254 -36.37 -20.27 -16.40
N SER A 255 -36.05 -21.56 -16.41
CA SER A 255 -35.48 -22.24 -17.58
C SER A 255 -36.44 -22.24 -18.78
N LEU A 256 -37.75 -22.38 -18.54
CA LEU A 256 -38.77 -22.28 -19.59
C LEU A 256 -38.83 -20.87 -20.17
N LEU A 257 -38.87 -19.84 -19.32
CA LEU A 257 -38.90 -18.44 -19.75
C LEU A 257 -37.64 -18.08 -20.55
N ASP A 258 -36.46 -18.45 -20.05
CA ASP A 258 -35.18 -18.22 -20.73
C ASP A 258 -35.17 -18.80 -22.15
N ARG A 259 -35.72 -20.03 -22.31
CA ARG A 259 -35.84 -20.66 -23.62
C ARG A 259 -36.83 -19.96 -24.55
N ILE A 260 -37.96 -19.48 -24.04
CA ILE A 260 -38.95 -18.74 -24.84
C ILE A 260 -38.37 -17.41 -25.32
N PHE A 261 -37.76 -16.62 -24.42
CA PHE A 261 -37.20 -15.32 -24.77
C PHE A 261 -35.99 -15.44 -25.68
N SER A 262 -35.09 -16.41 -25.45
CA SER A 262 -33.97 -16.67 -26.36
C SER A 262 -34.41 -17.01 -27.79
N LEU A 263 -35.55 -17.71 -27.95
CA LEU A 263 -36.13 -17.97 -29.27
C LEU A 263 -36.65 -16.70 -29.92
N PHE A 264 -37.32 -15.82 -29.17
CA PHE A 264 -37.74 -14.51 -29.69
C PHE A 264 -36.55 -13.64 -30.09
N ASP A 265 -35.52 -13.55 -29.25
CA ASP A 265 -34.31 -12.79 -29.55
C ASP A 265 -33.67 -13.27 -30.87
N SER A 266 -33.57 -14.59 -31.06
CA SER A 266 -33.04 -15.17 -32.30
C SER A 266 -33.87 -14.85 -33.57
N LEU A 267 -35.18 -14.61 -33.41
CA LEU A 267 -36.06 -14.23 -34.52
C LEU A 267 -35.98 -12.73 -34.86
N VAL A 268 -35.52 -11.91 -33.90
CA VAL A 268 -35.40 -10.45 -34.05
C VAL A 268 -34.02 -10.04 -34.56
N GLU A 269 -32.96 -10.77 -34.19
CA GLU A 269 -31.57 -10.48 -34.60
C GLU A 269 -31.16 -11.10 -35.95
N GLY A 270 -31.97 -12.00 -36.52
CA GLY A 270 -31.73 -12.66 -37.82
C GLY A 270 -32.29 -11.93 -39.04
#